data_AF-A0A1X0RRG3-F1
#
_entry.id   AF-A0A1X0RRG3-F1
#
_cell.length_a   1.000
_cell.length_b   1.000
_cell.length_c   1.000
_cell.angle_alpha   90.00
_cell.angle_beta   90.00
_cell.angle_gamma   90.00
#
_symmetry.space_group_name_H-M   'P 1'
#
loop_
_entity.id
_entity.type
_entity.pdbx_description
1 polymer ?
#
loop_
_entity_poly.entity_id
_entity_poly.type
_entity_poly.pdbx_seq_one_letter_code
_entity_poly.pdbx_strand_id
1 'polypeptide(L)'
;MSERAIEYATRSDVDLDALPYVDRDLDDENTKAEVERLIEQEMRRMKRTEKSSLPTTINLFENDETLKEEFERVQRKQVLDVLDTERYELKGPSNEEDIEAWKAAVNNTKSQLESQAGSMFNLELLSKYGANAWRVHNYQLETYLKYIKSNTDRLRNEIIEINKQRKADQTAAAATLASLENKWSDLISQNLQVEIACAALEGELHELRSHHKRARK
;
A
#
# COMPACT_ATOMS: atom_id res chain seq x y z
N MET A 1 -18.36 21.17 -13.21
CA MET A 1 -18.27 19.75 -12.83
C MET A 1 -17.76 19.00 -14.05
N SER A 2 -16.43 18.91 -14.18
CA SER A 2 -15.78 18.21 -15.29
C SER A 2 -15.41 16.83 -14.78
N GLU A 3 -16.27 15.85 -15.08
CA GLU A 3 -15.92 14.43 -14.93
C GLU A 3 -14.85 14.12 -15.98
N ARG A 4 -13.57 14.29 -15.60
CA ARG A 4 -12.50 13.60 -16.29
C ARG A 4 -12.62 12.13 -15.92
N ALA A 5 -13.29 11.38 -16.79
CA ALA A 5 -13.18 9.94 -16.81
C ALA A 5 -11.68 9.60 -16.78
N ILE A 6 -11.28 8.82 -15.78
CA ILE A 6 -9.96 8.19 -15.76
C ILE A 6 -9.97 7.25 -16.95
N GLU A 7 -9.36 7.65 -18.06
CA GLU A 7 -9.03 6.73 -19.15
C GLU A 7 -8.11 5.68 -18.55
N TYR A 8 -8.66 4.51 -18.28
CA TYR A 8 -7.87 3.33 -17.98
C TYR A 8 -6.98 3.10 -19.20
N ALA A 9 -5.67 3.24 -19.01
CA ALA A 9 -4.68 2.86 -20.00
C ALA A 9 -5.05 1.45 -20.49
N THR A 10 -5.41 1.34 -21.76
CA THR A 10 -5.64 0.07 -22.42
C THR A 10 -4.37 -0.75 -22.25
N ARG A 11 -4.43 -1.75 -21.35
CA ARG A 11 -3.38 -2.73 -21.15
C ARG A 11 -3.00 -3.28 -22.53
N SER A 12 -1.73 -3.16 -22.90
CA SER A 12 -1.18 -3.90 -24.02
C SER A 12 -1.51 -5.38 -23.82
N ASP A 13 -1.94 -6.03 -24.90
CA ASP A 13 -2.39 -7.42 -25.12
C ASP A 13 -1.32 -8.50 -24.79
N VAL A 14 -0.45 -8.21 -23.82
CA VAL A 14 0.45 -9.18 -23.21
C VAL A 14 -0.31 -9.70 -22.00
N ASP A 15 -0.95 -10.85 -22.17
CA ASP A 15 -1.42 -11.65 -21.04
C ASP A 15 -0.18 -12.02 -20.21
N LEU A 16 0.08 -11.18 -19.20
CA LEU A 16 1.09 -11.43 -18.18
C LEU A 16 0.56 -12.56 -17.29
N ASP A 17 0.78 -13.78 -17.71
CA ASP A 17 0.45 -14.96 -16.92
C ASP A 17 1.57 -15.25 -15.93
N ALA A 18 1.23 -15.21 -14.65
CA ALA A 18 2.08 -15.63 -13.56
C ALA A 18 1.19 -16.42 -12.60
N LEU A 19 1.65 -17.60 -12.18
CA LEU A 19 0.86 -18.53 -11.37
C LEU A 19 1.44 -18.66 -9.94
N PRO A 20 1.33 -17.64 -9.05
CA PRO A 20 1.88 -17.68 -7.70
C PRO A 20 1.53 -18.90 -6.84
N TYR A 21 0.35 -19.52 -7.02
CA TYR A 21 -0.03 -20.70 -6.25
C TYR A 21 0.59 -22.01 -6.77
N VAL A 22 1.16 -21.99 -7.98
CA VAL A 22 1.76 -23.14 -8.68
C VAL A 22 3.28 -23.01 -8.67
N ASP A 23 3.80 -21.84 -9.03
CA ASP A 23 5.23 -21.53 -9.17
C ASP A 23 5.92 -21.26 -7.82
N ARG A 24 5.81 -22.21 -6.89
CA ARG A 24 6.37 -22.07 -5.53
C ARG A 24 7.90 -22.02 -5.49
N ASP A 25 8.55 -22.44 -6.56
CA ASP A 25 10.01 -22.40 -6.68
C ASP A 25 10.55 -20.97 -6.84
N LEU A 26 9.69 -20.02 -7.26
CA LEU A 26 10.03 -18.59 -7.32
C LEU A 26 10.03 -17.93 -5.94
N ASP A 27 9.53 -18.61 -4.89
CA ASP A 27 9.56 -18.08 -3.54
C ASP A 27 10.94 -18.16 -2.87
N ASP A 28 11.90 -18.90 -3.45
CA ASP A 28 13.26 -18.99 -2.93
C ASP A 28 13.96 -17.62 -2.95
N GLU A 29 14.71 -17.35 -1.88
CA GLU A 29 15.37 -16.05 -1.71
C GLU A 29 16.47 -15.84 -2.75
N ASN A 30 17.14 -16.92 -3.17
CA ASN A 30 18.20 -16.84 -4.18
C ASN A 30 17.63 -16.49 -5.56
N THR A 31 16.48 -17.08 -5.95
CA THR A 31 15.82 -16.76 -7.22
C THR A 31 15.32 -15.32 -7.24
N LYS A 32 14.79 -14.82 -6.11
CA LYS A 32 14.38 -13.42 -5.97
C LYS A 32 15.56 -12.46 -6.13
N ALA A 33 16.68 -12.73 -5.45
CA ALA A 33 17.88 -11.91 -5.55
C ALA A 33 18.46 -11.88 -6.98
N GLU A 34 18.45 -13.02 -7.68
CA GLU A 34 18.89 -13.08 -9.07
C GLU A 34 17.97 -12.29 -10.01
N VAL A 35 16.65 -12.44 -9.86
CA VAL A 35 15.66 -11.67 -10.64
C VAL A 35 15.80 -10.17 -10.36
N GLU A 36 15.96 -9.75 -9.10
CA GLU A 36 16.17 -8.35 -8.74
C GLU A 36 17.45 -7.79 -9.36
N ARG A 37 18.54 -8.57 -9.38
CA ARG A 37 19.78 -8.20 -10.06
C ARG A 37 19.58 -7.97 -11.56
N LEU A 38 18.81 -8.84 -12.22
CA LEU A 38 18.49 -8.70 -13.64
C LEU A 38 17.61 -7.47 -13.91
N ILE A 39 16.62 -7.23 -13.05
CA ILE A 39 15.79 -6.02 -13.11
C ILE A 39 16.67 -4.78 -12.96
N GLU A 40 17.62 -4.76 -12.01
CA GLU A 40 18.52 -3.63 -11.81
C GLU A 40 19.41 -3.39 -13.04
N GLN A 41 19.94 -4.44 -13.66
CA GLN A 41 20.72 -4.33 -14.90
C GLN A 41 19.90 -3.70 -16.04
N GLU A 42 18.65 -4.12 -16.20
CA GLU A 42 17.75 -3.55 -17.20
C GLU A 42 17.35 -2.10 -16.85
N MET A 43 17.09 -1.80 -15.58
CA MET A 43 16.85 -0.43 -15.11
C MET A 43 18.04 0.49 -15.37
N ARG A 44 19.29 0.00 -15.28
CA ARG A 44 20.50 0.76 -15.60
C ARG A 44 20.64 1.03 -17.10
N ARG A 45 20.16 0.11 -17.95
CA ARG A 45 20.17 0.24 -19.42
C ARG A 45 19.04 1.14 -19.92
N MET A 46 17.88 1.10 -19.26
CA MET A 46 16.74 1.93 -19.61
C MET A 46 17.00 3.39 -19.24
N LYS A 47 16.77 4.28 -20.20
CA LYS A 47 16.69 5.71 -19.91
C LYS A 47 15.36 5.94 -19.17
N ARG A 48 15.42 6.40 -17.91
CA ARG A 48 14.25 6.70 -17.10
C ARG A 48 13.40 7.77 -17.80
N THR A 49 12.35 7.33 -18.50
CA THR A 49 11.55 8.21 -19.37
C THR A 49 10.36 8.82 -18.64
N GLU A 50 9.98 8.26 -17.49
CA GLU A 50 8.79 8.71 -16.76
C GLU A 50 9.18 9.47 -15.49
N LYS A 51 9.00 10.80 -15.54
CA LYS A 51 8.80 11.56 -14.31
C LYS A 51 7.43 11.16 -13.78
N SER A 52 7.36 10.74 -12.51
CA SER A 52 6.09 10.42 -11.86
C SER A 52 5.11 11.57 -12.07
N SER A 53 3.85 11.25 -12.38
CA SER A 53 2.75 12.23 -12.43
C SER A 53 2.43 12.81 -11.05
N LEU A 54 3.04 12.26 -9.99
CA LEU A 54 2.91 12.75 -8.64
C LEU A 54 3.67 14.07 -8.47
N PRO A 55 3.04 15.09 -7.89
CA PRO A 55 3.72 16.32 -7.50
C PRO A 55 4.93 16.00 -6.61
N THR A 56 6.10 16.52 -6.96
CA THR A 56 7.33 16.35 -6.16
C THR A 56 7.23 17.06 -4.81
N THR A 57 6.37 18.08 -4.71
CA THR A 57 6.08 18.83 -3.50
C THR A 57 4.56 18.87 -3.32
N ILE A 58 4.08 18.31 -2.22
CA ILE A 58 2.68 18.41 -1.82
C ILE A 58 2.57 19.60 -0.88
N ASN A 59 1.84 20.63 -1.29
CA ASN A 59 1.47 21.71 -0.38
C ASN A 59 0.35 21.19 0.52
N LEU A 60 0.68 20.90 1.77
CA LEU A 60 -0.32 20.55 2.78
C LEU A 60 -0.98 21.83 3.29
N PHE A 61 -2.27 21.76 3.61
CA PHE A 61 -3.05 22.85 4.24
C PHE A 61 -3.23 24.13 3.39
N GLU A 62 -3.42 24.02 2.07
CA GLU A 62 -3.68 25.19 1.20
C GLU A 62 -4.90 26.03 1.64
N ASN A 63 -5.89 25.40 2.30
CA ASN A 63 -7.12 26.05 2.75
C ASN A 63 -7.03 26.66 4.16
N ASP A 64 -5.97 26.37 4.91
CA ASP A 64 -5.82 26.82 6.29
C ASP A 64 -4.43 27.43 6.50
N GLU A 65 -4.39 28.76 6.42
CA GLU A 65 -3.18 29.56 6.56
C GLU A 65 -2.49 29.32 7.91
N THR A 66 -3.26 29.11 8.97
CA THR A 66 -2.69 28.87 10.32
C THR A 66 -1.95 27.54 10.36
N LEU A 67 -2.55 26.46 9.86
CA LEU A 67 -1.91 25.15 9.83
C LEU A 67 -0.68 25.13 8.91
N LYS A 68 -0.70 25.91 7.84
CA LYS A 68 0.45 26.07 6.95
C LYS A 68 1.63 26.75 7.66
N GLU A 69 1.39 27.85 8.36
CA GLU A 69 2.43 28.55 9.14
C GLU A 69 3.02 27.65 10.25
N GLU A 70 2.17 26.90 10.95
CA GLU A 70 2.57 25.93 11.97
C GLU A 70 3.44 24.82 11.37
N PHE A 71 3.06 24.32 10.19
CA PHE A 71 3.82 23.30 9.48
C PHE A 71 5.20 23.82 9.05
N GLU A 72 5.28 25.04 8.53
CA GLU A 72 6.55 25.70 8.18
C GLU A 72 7.42 25.97 9.42
N ARG A 73 6.82 26.29 10.57
CA ARG A 73 7.54 26.42 11.85
C ARG A 73 8.14 25.08 12.29
N VAL A 74 7.35 24.01 12.23
CA VAL A 74 7.80 22.65 12.58
C VAL A 74 8.89 22.18 11.62
N GLN A 75 8.77 22.46 10.32
CA GLN A 75 9.80 22.19 9.33
C GLN A 75 11.12 22.92 9.65
N ARG A 76 11.03 24.15 10.17
CA ARG A 76 12.16 24.94 10.69
C ARG A 76 12.65 24.49 12.07
N LYS A 77 12.06 23.46 12.67
CA LYS A 77 12.36 22.93 14.02
C LYS A 77 12.31 24.00 15.12
N GLN A 78 11.50 25.03 14.92
CA GLN A 78 11.28 26.07 15.93
C GLN A 78 10.32 25.51 17.00
N VAL A 79 10.75 25.60 18.25
CA VAL A 79 9.93 25.21 19.41
C VAL A 79 8.76 26.20 19.52
N LEU A 80 7.57 25.69 19.81
CA LEU A 80 6.38 26.51 20.06
C LEU A 80 6.64 27.39 21.30
N ASP A 81 6.30 28.68 21.22
CA ASP A 81 6.35 29.54 22.39
C ASP A 81 5.40 28.99 23.46
N VAL A 82 5.89 28.87 24.69
CA VAL A 82 5.11 28.25 25.76
C VAL A 82 3.91 29.15 26.03
N LEU A 83 2.71 28.58 26.08
CA LEU A 83 1.51 29.29 26.48
C LEU A 83 1.79 30.04 27.79
N ASP A 84 1.55 31.35 27.78
CA ASP A 84 1.71 32.20 28.96
C ASP A 84 0.77 31.72 30.07
N THR A 85 1.35 31.01 31.03
CA THR A 85 0.63 30.49 32.21
C THR A 85 0.45 31.57 33.27
N GLU A 86 1.25 32.64 33.25
CA GLU A 86 1.20 33.71 34.24
C GLU A 86 -0.08 34.52 34.13
N ARG A 87 -0.65 34.62 32.92
CA ARG A 87 -1.97 35.22 32.69
C ARG A 87 -3.08 34.58 33.52
N TYR A 88 -3.01 33.28 33.77
CA TYR A 88 -4.03 32.53 34.50
C TYR A 88 -3.78 32.45 36.00
N GLU A 89 -2.63 32.94 36.46
CA GLU A 89 -2.27 32.99 37.87
C GLU A 89 -2.71 34.33 38.48
N LEU A 90 -3.30 34.30 39.68
CA LEU A 90 -3.50 35.51 40.47
C LEU A 90 -2.17 35.90 41.14
N LYS A 91 -1.24 36.44 40.36
CA LYS A 91 -0.02 37.07 40.87
C LYS A 91 -0.33 38.50 41.34
N GLY A 92 0.32 38.91 42.43
CA GLY A 92 0.34 40.32 42.86
C GLY A 92 1.07 41.19 41.81
N PRO A 93 0.97 42.53 41.92
CA PRO A 93 1.69 43.43 41.03
C PRO A 93 3.21 43.22 41.15
N SER A 94 3.92 43.25 40.02
CA SER A 94 5.38 43.02 40.01
C SER A 94 6.17 44.06 40.82
N ASN A 95 5.66 45.30 40.89
CA ASN A 95 6.22 46.39 41.69
C ASN A 95 5.09 47.06 42.49
N GLU A 96 5.18 47.02 43.82
CA GLU A 96 4.14 47.56 44.72
C GLU A 96 4.06 49.10 44.68
N GLU A 97 5.12 49.78 44.22
CA GLU A 97 5.20 51.24 44.12
C GLU A 97 4.62 51.80 42.80
N ASP A 98 4.37 50.93 41.81
CA ASP A 98 3.89 51.34 40.48
C ASP A 98 2.37 51.20 40.33
N ILE A 99 1.70 52.33 40.11
CA ILE A 99 0.24 52.42 39.95
C ILE A 99 -0.23 51.67 38.69
N GLU A 100 0.57 51.62 37.63
CA GLU A 100 0.19 50.92 36.39
C GLU A 100 0.23 49.40 36.57
N ALA A 101 1.23 48.87 37.28
CA ALA A 101 1.31 47.47 37.66
C ALA A 101 0.09 47.03 38.51
N TRP A 102 -0.36 47.87 39.44
CA TRP A 102 -1.58 47.63 40.21
C TRP A 102 -2.84 47.60 39.35
N LYS A 103 -2.99 48.54 38.39
CA LYS A 103 -4.13 48.54 37.46
C LYS A 103 -4.16 47.29 36.60
N ALA A 104 -3.00 46.85 36.11
CA ALA A 104 -2.88 45.62 35.32
C ALA A 104 -3.26 44.38 36.15
N ALA A 105 -2.76 44.26 37.39
CA ALA A 105 -3.13 43.19 38.30
C ALA A 105 -4.64 43.17 38.60
N VAL A 106 -5.24 44.33 38.89
CA VAL A 106 -6.70 44.44 39.12
C VAL A 106 -7.49 44.02 37.87
N ASN A 107 -7.08 44.44 36.68
CA ASN A 107 -7.76 44.03 35.45
C ASN A 107 -7.65 42.52 35.22
N ASN A 108 -6.49 41.91 35.49
CA ASN A 108 -6.33 40.46 35.43
C ASN A 108 -7.27 39.75 36.42
N THR A 109 -7.31 40.19 37.69
CA THR A 109 -8.20 39.58 38.69
C THR A 109 -9.67 39.68 38.31
N LYS A 110 -10.12 40.79 37.71
CA LYS A 110 -11.49 40.94 37.19
C LYS A 110 -11.76 39.95 36.06
N SER A 111 -10.84 39.83 35.09
CA SER A 111 -10.97 38.84 34.02
C SER A 111 -11.01 37.41 34.56
N GLN A 112 -10.23 37.09 35.59
CA GLN A 112 -10.26 35.78 36.23
C GLN A 112 -11.57 35.52 36.98
N LEU A 113 -12.11 36.52 37.70
CA LEU A 113 -13.40 36.39 38.38
C LEU A 113 -14.52 36.02 37.41
N GLU A 114 -14.61 36.72 36.28
CA GLU A 114 -15.60 36.44 35.23
C GLU A 114 -15.35 35.07 34.59
N SER A 115 -14.09 34.71 34.32
CA SER A 115 -13.75 33.38 33.82
C SER A 115 -14.18 32.27 34.79
N GLN A 116 -13.94 32.44 36.09
CA GLN A 116 -14.35 31.47 37.11
C GLN A 116 -15.88 31.38 37.22
N ALA A 117 -16.59 32.49 37.14
CA ALA A 117 -18.06 32.48 37.07
C ALA A 117 -18.57 31.69 35.86
N GLY A 118 -17.95 31.87 34.68
CA GLY A 118 -18.23 31.08 33.48
C GLY A 118 -17.90 29.59 33.66
N SER A 119 -16.75 29.27 34.26
CA SER A 119 -16.37 27.89 34.58
C SER A 119 -17.35 27.23 35.55
N MET A 120 -17.84 27.94 36.56
CA MET A 120 -18.87 27.44 37.47
C MET A 120 -20.17 27.10 36.72
N PHE A 121 -20.64 27.99 35.84
CA PHE A 121 -21.81 27.72 35.02
C PHE A 121 -21.62 26.50 34.10
N ASN A 122 -20.44 26.38 33.48
CA ASN A 122 -20.10 25.23 32.64
C ASN A 122 -20.05 23.93 33.46
N LEU A 123 -19.52 23.97 34.69
CA LEU A 123 -19.50 22.82 35.59
C LEU A 123 -20.91 22.42 36.05
N GLU A 124 -21.79 23.38 36.30
CA GLU A 124 -23.21 23.09 36.57
C GLU A 124 -23.88 22.41 35.38
N LEU A 125 -23.61 22.87 34.15
CA LEU A 125 -24.12 22.25 32.93
C LEU A 125 -23.56 20.83 32.75
N LEU A 126 -22.26 20.66 32.97
CA LEU A 126 -21.59 19.35 32.89
C LEU A 126 -22.12 18.39 33.96
N SER A 127 -22.38 18.86 35.18
CA SER A 127 -22.98 18.06 36.24
C SER A 127 -24.39 17.58 35.86
N LYS A 128 -25.20 18.47 35.25
CA LYS A 128 -26.57 18.15 34.82
C LYS A 128 -26.64 17.23 33.60
N TYR A 129 -25.83 17.47 32.57
CA TYR A 129 -25.97 16.81 31.26
C TYR A 129 -24.79 15.92 30.86
N GLY A 130 -23.63 16.09 31.49
CA GLY A 130 -22.39 15.41 31.10
C GLY A 130 -22.53 13.90 31.08
N ALA A 131 -23.06 13.29 32.14
CA ALA A 131 -23.22 11.84 32.22
C ALA A 131 -24.09 11.28 31.07
N ASN A 132 -25.17 11.97 30.70
CA ASN A 132 -26.05 11.55 29.61
C ASN A 132 -25.41 11.80 28.23
N ALA A 133 -24.76 12.95 28.03
CA ALA A 133 -24.06 13.27 26.79
C ALA A 133 -22.93 12.26 26.51
N TRP A 134 -22.14 11.90 27.53
CA TRP A 134 -21.09 10.90 27.43
C TRP A 134 -21.62 9.51 27.08
N ARG A 135 -22.78 9.11 27.63
CA ARG A 135 -23.43 7.84 27.29
C ARG A 135 -23.88 7.80 25.83
N VAL A 136 -24.50 8.88 25.34
CA VAL A 136 -24.92 8.99 23.94
C VAL A 136 -23.71 8.95 23.01
N HIS A 137 -22.66 9.71 23.35
CA HIS A 137 -21.41 9.70 22.58
C HIS A 137 -20.77 8.31 22.55
N ASN A 138 -20.74 7.61 23.68
CA ASN A 138 -20.23 6.23 23.74
C ASN A 138 -21.06 5.27 22.86
N TYR A 139 -22.39 5.36 22.89
CA TYR A 139 -23.27 4.58 22.00
C TYR A 139 -23.00 4.86 20.50
N GLN A 140 -22.78 6.13 20.14
CA GLN A 140 -22.40 6.51 18.77
C GLN A 140 -21.06 5.90 18.38
N LEU A 141 -20.06 5.97 19.26
CA LEU A 141 -18.75 5.35 19.04
C LEU A 141 -18.84 3.83 18.88
N GLU A 142 -19.63 3.15 19.70
CA GLU A 142 -19.87 1.71 19.58
C GLU A 142 -20.52 1.35 18.24
N THR A 143 -21.46 2.18 17.77
CA THR A 143 -22.10 2.02 16.46
C THR A 143 -21.10 2.18 15.33
N TYR A 144 -20.26 3.22 15.36
CA TYR A 144 -19.20 3.42 14.37
C TYR A 144 -18.18 2.30 14.37
N LEU A 145 -17.77 1.85 15.55
CA LEU A 145 -16.85 0.72 15.71
C LEU A 145 -17.45 -0.56 15.10
N LYS A 146 -18.73 -0.84 15.35
CA LYS A 146 -19.44 -1.98 14.76
C LYS A 146 -19.48 -1.89 13.23
N TYR A 147 -19.77 -0.71 12.70
CA TYR A 147 -19.78 -0.46 11.26
C TYR A 147 -18.39 -0.72 10.62
N ILE A 148 -17.33 -0.14 11.20
CA ILE A 148 -15.95 -0.31 10.70
C ILE A 148 -15.54 -1.78 10.76
N LYS A 149 -15.82 -2.48 11.87
CA LYS A 149 -15.54 -3.92 11.99
C LYS A 149 -16.27 -4.72 10.92
N SER A 150 -17.58 -4.50 10.75
CA SER A 150 -18.36 -5.19 9.73
C SER A 150 -17.85 -4.94 8.32
N ASN A 151 -17.43 -3.71 7.99
CA ASN A 151 -16.87 -3.42 6.68
C ASN A 151 -15.50 -4.08 6.48
N THR A 152 -14.68 -4.12 7.53
CA THR A 152 -13.38 -4.81 7.49
C THR A 152 -13.56 -6.30 7.26
N ASP A 153 -14.51 -6.94 7.95
CA ASP A 153 -14.79 -8.37 7.80
C ASP A 153 -15.39 -8.68 6.43
N ARG A 154 -16.26 -7.82 5.91
CA ARG A 154 -16.76 -7.92 4.53
C ARG A 154 -15.62 -7.90 3.51
N LEU A 155 -14.71 -6.92 3.61
CA LEU A 155 -13.55 -6.81 2.71
C LEU A 155 -12.60 -7.99 2.85
N ARG A 156 -12.38 -8.51 4.07
CA ARG A 156 -11.58 -9.73 4.27
C ARG A 156 -12.21 -10.93 3.58
N ASN A 157 -13.52 -11.11 3.70
CA ASN A 157 -14.23 -12.19 3.04
C ASN A 157 -14.16 -12.08 1.52
N GLU A 158 -14.29 -10.86 0.98
CA GLU A 158 -14.14 -10.58 -0.44
C GLU A 158 -12.72 -10.92 -0.95
N ILE A 159 -11.68 -10.54 -0.20
CA ILE A 159 -10.28 -10.91 -0.51
C ILE A 159 -10.11 -12.44 -0.49
N ILE A 160 -10.67 -13.12 0.51
CA ILE A 160 -10.58 -14.58 0.64
C ILE A 160 -11.27 -15.26 -0.55
N GLU A 161 -12.46 -14.80 -0.94
CA GLU A 161 -13.18 -15.41 -2.07
C GLU A 161 -12.44 -15.20 -3.39
N ILE A 162 -11.89 -14.00 -3.63
CA ILE A 162 -11.04 -13.73 -4.79
C ILE A 162 -9.80 -14.64 -4.78
N ASN A 163 -9.13 -14.79 -3.64
CA ASN A 163 -7.95 -15.65 -3.54
C ASN A 163 -8.29 -17.13 -3.75
N LYS A 164 -9.45 -17.57 -3.26
CA LYS A 164 -9.96 -18.93 -3.48
C LYS A 164 -10.24 -19.18 -4.96
N GLN A 165 -10.89 -18.23 -5.64
CA GLN A 165 -11.14 -18.31 -7.07
C GLN A 165 -9.82 -18.36 -7.85
N ARG A 166 -8.88 -17.44 -7.59
CA ARG A 166 -7.55 -17.45 -8.21
C ARG A 166 -6.84 -18.79 -8.02
N LYS A 167 -6.88 -19.35 -6.80
CA LYS A 167 -6.25 -20.63 -6.52
C LYS A 167 -6.89 -21.77 -7.33
N ALA A 168 -8.22 -21.79 -7.45
CA ALA A 168 -8.93 -22.78 -8.25
C ALA A 168 -8.55 -22.69 -9.73
N ASP A 169 -8.56 -21.48 -10.30
CA ASP A 169 -8.22 -21.22 -11.70
C ASP A 169 -6.77 -21.63 -11.99
N GLN A 170 -5.82 -21.24 -11.14
CA GLN A 170 -4.40 -21.61 -11.31
C GLN A 170 -4.16 -23.11 -11.14
N THR A 171 -4.87 -23.78 -10.24
CA THR A 171 -4.75 -25.24 -10.07
C THR A 171 -5.30 -25.98 -11.29
N ALA A 172 -6.39 -25.49 -11.90
CA ALA A 172 -6.92 -26.04 -13.13
C ALA A 172 -5.95 -25.83 -14.30
N ALA A 173 -5.38 -24.63 -14.43
CA ALA A 173 -4.36 -24.32 -15.43
C ALA A 173 -3.11 -25.20 -15.26
N ALA A 174 -2.63 -25.39 -14.03
CA ALA A 174 -1.49 -26.27 -13.73
C ALA A 174 -1.72 -27.72 -14.20
N ALA A 175 -2.92 -28.26 -13.99
CA ALA A 175 -3.27 -29.59 -14.47
C ALA A 175 -3.22 -29.68 -16.01
N THR A 176 -3.66 -28.62 -16.71
CA THR A 176 -3.56 -28.56 -18.17
C THR A 176 -2.11 -28.41 -18.65
N LEU A 177 -1.29 -27.58 -17.98
CA LEU A 177 0.12 -27.41 -18.28
C LEU A 177 0.88 -28.72 -18.13
N ALA A 178 0.69 -29.44 -17.02
CA ALA A 178 1.31 -30.74 -16.80
C ALA A 178 0.88 -31.77 -17.87
N SER A 179 -0.38 -31.73 -18.32
CA SER A 179 -0.83 -32.59 -19.42
C SER A 179 -0.14 -32.26 -20.75
N LEU A 180 0.03 -30.98 -21.05
CA LEU A 180 0.70 -30.52 -22.27
C LEU A 180 2.20 -30.80 -22.23
N GLU A 181 2.84 -30.62 -21.09
CA GLU A 181 4.27 -30.91 -20.88
C GLU A 181 4.55 -32.41 -21.07
N ASN A 182 3.72 -33.28 -20.50
CA ASN A 182 3.84 -34.73 -20.71
C ASN A 182 3.68 -35.09 -22.20
N LYS A 183 2.66 -34.55 -22.89
CA LYS A 183 2.47 -34.78 -24.32
C LYS A 183 3.65 -34.28 -25.14
N TRP A 184 4.22 -33.13 -24.78
CA TRP A 184 5.38 -32.58 -25.45
C TRP A 184 6.61 -33.47 -25.26
N SER A 185 6.88 -33.93 -24.03
CA SER A 185 7.95 -34.88 -23.73
C SER A 185 7.77 -36.20 -24.49
N ASP A 186 6.55 -36.74 -24.53
CA ASP A 186 6.23 -37.95 -25.28
C ASP A 186 6.47 -37.79 -26.78
N LEU A 187 6.03 -36.67 -27.37
CA LEU A 187 6.24 -36.36 -28.77
C LEU A 187 7.73 -36.22 -29.11
N ILE A 188 8.52 -35.58 -28.25
CA ILE A 188 9.97 -35.49 -28.43
C ILE A 188 10.61 -36.88 -28.38
N SER A 189 10.23 -37.70 -27.39
CA SER A 189 10.76 -39.05 -27.26
C SER A 189 10.41 -39.91 -28.48
N GLN A 190 9.17 -39.83 -28.95
CA GLN A 190 8.72 -40.54 -30.16
C GLN A 190 9.46 -40.06 -31.40
N ASN A 191 9.64 -38.75 -31.57
CA ASN A 191 10.37 -38.20 -32.71
C ASN A 191 11.82 -38.69 -32.71
N LEU A 192 12.50 -38.64 -31.55
CA LEU A 192 13.85 -39.15 -31.39
C LEU A 192 13.95 -40.65 -31.68
N GLN A 193 12.98 -41.45 -31.22
CA GLN A 193 12.93 -42.89 -31.53
C GLN A 193 12.79 -43.15 -33.03
N VAL A 194 11.98 -42.36 -33.73
CA VAL A 194 11.82 -42.44 -35.18
C VAL A 194 13.11 -42.05 -35.90
N GLU A 195 13.78 -40.97 -35.48
CA GLU A 195 15.06 -40.56 -36.06
C GLU A 195 16.14 -41.66 -35.90
N ILE A 196 16.23 -42.28 -34.73
CA ILE A 196 17.16 -43.39 -34.47
C ILE A 196 16.83 -44.60 -35.37
N ALA A 197 15.54 -44.96 -35.50
CA ALA A 197 15.12 -46.07 -36.34
C ALA A 197 15.40 -45.80 -37.84
N CYS A 198 15.17 -44.58 -38.32
CA CYS A 198 15.52 -44.16 -39.66
C CYS A 198 17.03 -44.25 -39.90
N ALA A 199 17.85 -43.75 -38.97
CA ALA A 199 19.31 -43.82 -39.09
C ALA A 199 19.83 -45.27 -39.11
N ALA A 200 19.24 -46.16 -38.31
CA ALA A 200 19.57 -47.59 -38.33
C ALA A 200 19.23 -48.25 -39.69
N LEU A 201 18.03 -47.99 -40.20
CA LEU A 201 17.59 -48.49 -41.51
C LEU A 201 18.45 -47.94 -42.66
N GLU A 202 18.83 -46.66 -42.61
CA GLU A 202 19.74 -46.05 -43.59
C GLU A 202 21.13 -46.72 -43.55
N GLY A 203 21.63 -47.05 -42.36
CA GLY A 203 22.85 -47.83 -42.16
C GLY A 203 22.78 -49.21 -42.82
N GLU A 204 21.73 -50.00 -42.52
CA GLU A 204 21.50 -51.30 -43.14
C GLU A 204 21.39 -51.21 -44.68
N LEU A 205 20.69 -50.19 -45.17
CA LEU A 205 20.49 -49.98 -46.60
C LEU A 205 21.81 -49.59 -47.30
N HIS A 206 22.67 -48.83 -46.62
CA HIS A 206 24.03 -48.54 -47.08
C HIS A 206 24.89 -49.82 -47.15
N GLU A 207 24.84 -50.67 -46.13
CA GLU A 207 25.53 -51.97 -46.12
C GLU A 207 25.07 -52.88 -47.26
N LEU A 208 23.76 -53.05 -47.43
CA LEU A 208 23.14 -53.82 -48.52
C LEU A 208 23.55 -53.28 -49.90
N ARG A 209 23.52 -51.97 -50.11
CA ARG A 209 24.00 -51.34 -51.36
C ARG A 209 25.48 -51.62 -51.61
N SER A 210 26.30 -51.62 -50.57
CA SER A 210 27.73 -51.93 -50.68
C SER A 210 27.98 -53.41 -51.05
N HIS A 211 27.18 -54.34 -50.50
CA HIS A 211 27.22 -55.76 -50.83
C HIS A 211 26.77 -56.01 -52.28
N HIS A 212 25.68 -55.37 -52.71
CA HIS A 212 25.21 -55.48 -54.09
C HIS A 212 26.23 -54.94 -55.10
N LYS A 213 26.86 -53.80 -54.82
CA LYS A 213 27.96 -53.28 -55.65
C LYS A 213 29.16 -54.22 -55.71
N ARG A 214 29.50 -54.90 -54.62
CA ARG A 214 30.58 -55.91 -54.57
C ARG A 214 30.24 -57.18 -55.34
N ALA A 215 29.00 -57.65 -55.27
CA ALA A 215 28.53 -58.85 -55.99
C ALA A 215 28.38 -58.63 -57.51
N ARG A 216 28.33 -57.37 -57.96
CA ARG A 216 28.18 -57.00 -59.38
C ARG A 216 29.52 -56.71 -60.09
N LYS A 217 30.64 -56.86 -59.38
CA LYS A 217 32.01 -56.72 -59.86
C LYS A 217 32.61 -58.11 -60.04
#